data_AF-A0A8T9B1E9-F1
#
_entry.id   AF-A0A8T9B1E9-F1
#
_cell.length_a   1.000
_cell.length_b   1.000
_cell.length_c   1.000
_cell.angle_alpha   90.00
_cell.angle_beta   90.00
_cell.angle_gamma   90.00
#
_symmetry.space_group_name_H-M   'P 1'
#
loop_
_entity.id
_entity.type
_entity.pdbx_description
1 polymer ?
#
loop_
_entity_poly.entity_id
_entity_poly.type
_entity_poly.pdbx_seq_one_letter_code
_entity_poly.pdbx_strand_id
1 'polypeptide(L)'
;MHSILPTSKPQLTPSTLGKSIFSTSGNENSQYASLIPFIQRLICTGLDNNLNIEKFFGSGGSSGIGTMHRNERKNYLKAAKRSWLEVKLAYDIGSEETVPFLVPLRGATEKEITDAGLDWSEWLAMQDWILGPRRPHSLDVHGVERMPR
;
A
#
# COMPACT_ATOMS: atom_id res chain seq x y z
N MET A 1 24.29 -1.47 52.22
CA MET A 1 23.19 -2.33 51.73
C MET A 1 22.29 -1.46 50.88
N HIS A 2 22.49 -1.46 49.56
CA HIS A 2 21.65 -0.68 48.63
C HIS A 2 20.98 -1.66 47.67
N SER A 3 19.68 -1.85 47.86
CA SER A 3 18.84 -2.74 47.05
C SER A 3 18.64 -2.17 45.66
N ILE A 4 18.96 -2.97 44.64
CA ILE A 4 18.66 -2.69 43.24
C ILE A 4 17.19 -3.08 43.00
N LEU A 5 16.35 -2.09 42.67
CA LEU A 5 14.99 -2.30 42.17
C LEU A 5 15.07 -2.82 40.72
N PRO A 6 14.37 -3.90 40.35
CA PRO A 6 14.25 -4.30 38.96
C PRO A 6 13.25 -3.38 38.23
N THR A 7 13.72 -2.64 37.24
CA THR A 7 12.87 -1.88 36.31
C THR A 7 12.11 -2.85 35.41
N SER A 8 10.84 -3.09 35.70
CA SER A 8 9.89 -3.78 34.82
C SER A 8 9.58 -2.89 33.60
N LYS A 9 9.94 -3.34 32.39
CA LYS A 9 9.46 -2.74 31.14
C LYS A 9 7.95 -2.99 31.01
N PRO A 10 7.13 -2.00 30.60
CA PRO A 10 5.73 -2.26 30.29
C PRO A 10 5.64 -3.15 29.04
N GLN A 11 5.15 -4.37 29.25
CA GLN A 11 4.80 -5.32 28.20
C GLN A 11 3.48 -4.87 27.58
N LEU A 12 3.50 -4.35 26.35
CA LEU A 12 2.28 -4.09 25.59
C LEU A 12 1.68 -5.44 25.18
N THR A 13 0.61 -5.86 25.87
CA THR A 13 -0.23 -6.97 25.44
C THR A 13 -1.11 -6.50 24.29
N PRO A 14 -1.26 -7.26 23.19
CA PRO A 14 -2.30 -6.98 22.22
C PRO A 14 -3.65 -7.22 22.91
N SER A 15 -4.38 -6.14 23.17
CA SER A 15 -5.74 -6.18 23.69
C SER A 15 -6.61 -7.04 22.77
N THR A 16 -6.97 -8.23 23.25
CA THR A 16 -8.01 -9.06 22.66
C THR A 16 -9.35 -8.43 23.03
N LEU A 17 -9.88 -7.55 22.18
CA LEU A 17 -11.27 -7.11 22.28
C LEU A 17 -11.91 -7.11 20.89
N GLY A 18 -12.78 -8.09 20.67
CA GLY A 18 -13.56 -8.21 19.45
C GLY A 18 -14.27 -9.55 19.29
N LYS A 19 -14.81 -10.17 20.35
CA LYS A 19 -15.82 -11.23 20.18
C LYS A 19 -17.15 -10.55 19.88
N SER A 20 -17.50 -10.51 18.59
CA SER A 20 -18.79 -10.05 18.09
C SER A 20 -19.90 -10.95 18.63
N ILE A 21 -20.82 -10.37 19.41
CA ILE A 21 -22.05 -11.01 19.88
C ILE A 21 -23.13 -10.73 18.84
N PHE A 22 -23.23 -11.59 17.83
CA PHE A 22 -24.43 -11.69 17.00
C PHE A 22 -24.64 -13.17 16.68
N SER A 23 -25.57 -13.80 17.40
CA SER A 23 -26.15 -15.08 17.00
C SER A 23 -27.24 -14.79 15.97
N THR A 24 -26.91 -14.97 14.69
CA THR A 24 -27.90 -15.09 13.63
C THR A 24 -27.89 -16.54 13.16
N SER A 25 -29.04 -17.16 13.21
CA SER A 25 -29.27 -18.53 12.74
C SER A 25 -29.90 -18.45 11.36
N GLY A 26 -29.08 -18.46 10.32
CA GLY A 26 -29.50 -18.56 8.93
C GLY A 26 -28.35 -18.51 7.93
N ASN A 27 -27.66 -19.64 7.69
CA ASN A 27 -26.77 -19.89 6.52
C ASN A 27 -25.91 -18.70 6.04
N GLU A 28 -25.18 -18.06 6.95
CA GLU A 28 -24.47 -16.80 6.71
C GLU A 28 -22.95 -16.95 6.85
N ASN A 29 -22.34 -17.67 5.90
CA ASN A 29 -20.92 -17.52 5.59
C ASN A 29 -20.77 -16.61 4.35
N SER A 30 -21.33 -15.39 4.39
CA SER A 30 -20.83 -14.33 3.49
C SER A 30 -19.49 -13.85 4.04
N GLN A 31 -18.45 -14.62 3.77
CA GLN A 31 -17.07 -14.23 4.04
C GLN A 31 -16.74 -13.09 3.08
N TYR A 32 -16.83 -11.85 3.55
CA TYR A 32 -16.39 -10.69 2.78
C TYR A 32 -14.87 -10.78 2.61
N ALA A 33 -14.43 -11.26 1.45
CA ALA A 33 -13.02 -11.31 1.09
C ALA A 33 -12.57 -9.95 0.57
N SER A 34 -11.39 -9.48 1.01
CA SER A 34 -10.78 -8.27 0.45
C SER A 34 -10.37 -8.52 -1.00
N LEU A 35 -10.63 -7.54 -1.88
CA LEU A 35 -10.17 -7.57 -3.28
C LEU A 35 -8.68 -7.24 -3.43
N ILE A 36 -8.06 -6.66 -2.40
CA ILE A 36 -6.66 -6.21 -2.46
C ILE A 36 -5.70 -7.38 -2.76
N PRO A 37 -5.76 -8.52 -2.04
CA PRO A 37 -4.89 -9.66 -2.34
C PRO A 37 -5.08 -10.20 -3.76
N PHE A 38 -6.30 -10.14 -4.28
CA PHE A 38 -6.60 -10.60 -5.64
C PHE A 38 -5.96 -9.69 -6.69
N ILE A 39 -6.08 -8.37 -6.53
CA ILE A 39 -5.47 -7.37 -7.44
C ILE A 39 -3.95 -7.43 -7.38
N GLN A 40 -3.39 -7.56 -6.18
CA GLN A 40 -1.95 -7.75 -5.97
C GLN A 40 -1.44 -8.96 -6.76
N ARG A 41 -2.14 -10.09 -6.69
CA ARG A 41 -1.81 -11.31 -7.44
C ARG A 41 -1.91 -11.11 -8.95
N LEU A 42 -2.95 -10.44 -9.43
CA LEU A 42 -3.08 -10.13 -10.86
C LEU A 42 -1.89 -9.30 -11.35
N ILE A 43 -1.47 -8.29 -10.59
CA ILE A 43 -0.37 -7.39 -10.99
C ILE A 43 0.97 -8.11 -10.93
N CYS A 44 1.29 -8.75 -9.80
CA CYS A 44 2.61 -9.34 -9.60
C CYS A 44 2.87 -10.57 -10.51
N THR A 45 1.81 -11.23 -11.00
CA THR A 45 1.88 -12.31 -11.98
C THR A 45 1.63 -11.85 -13.43
N GLY A 46 1.36 -10.56 -13.66
CA GLY A 46 1.20 -9.94 -14.98
C GLY A 46 -0.08 -10.31 -15.71
N LEU A 47 -1.14 -10.61 -14.97
CA LEU A 47 -2.48 -10.93 -15.45
C LEU A 47 -3.43 -9.73 -15.36
N ASP A 48 -2.93 -8.51 -15.13
CA ASP A 48 -3.71 -7.30 -14.88
C ASP A 48 -4.07 -6.49 -16.13
N ASN A 49 -4.05 -7.11 -17.32
CA ASN A 49 -4.45 -6.46 -18.56
C ASN A 49 -5.98 -6.21 -18.63
N ASN A 50 -6.40 -5.27 -19.50
CA ASN A 50 -7.80 -4.85 -19.58
C ASN A 50 -8.77 -6.02 -19.87
N LEU A 51 -8.39 -6.97 -20.72
CA LEU A 51 -9.22 -8.14 -21.03
C LEU A 51 -9.46 -9.00 -19.79
N ASN A 52 -8.44 -9.23 -18.97
CA ASN A 52 -8.57 -10.01 -17.74
C ASN A 52 -9.37 -9.25 -16.69
N ILE A 53 -9.14 -7.94 -16.55
CA ILE A 53 -9.92 -7.09 -15.63
C ILE A 53 -11.41 -7.12 -16.01
N GLU A 54 -11.75 -6.96 -17.29
CA GLU A 54 -13.14 -7.08 -17.75
C GLU A 54 -13.73 -8.47 -17.56
N LYS A 55 -12.93 -9.53 -17.74
CA LYS A 55 -13.39 -10.92 -17.50
C LYS A 55 -13.68 -11.21 -16.03
N PHE A 56 -12.86 -10.69 -15.11
CA PHE A 56 -13.03 -10.94 -13.68
C PHE A 56 -14.07 -10.01 -13.03
N PHE A 57 -14.13 -8.75 -13.46
CA PHE A 57 -14.93 -7.70 -12.80
C PHE A 57 -16.10 -7.19 -13.66
N GLY A 58 -16.26 -7.67 -14.88
CA GLY A 58 -17.30 -7.24 -15.82
C GLY A 58 -16.93 -5.96 -16.60
N SER A 59 -17.84 -5.54 -17.48
CA SER A 59 -17.65 -4.38 -18.38
C SER A 59 -17.43 -3.03 -17.66
N GLY A 60 -17.79 -2.94 -16.38
CA GLY A 60 -17.55 -1.78 -15.52
C GLY A 60 -16.35 -1.89 -14.59
N GLY A 61 -15.52 -2.93 -14.73
CA GLY A 61 -14.40 -3.21 -13.82
C GLY A 61 -13.44 -2.03 -13.67
N SER A 62 -13.15 -1.31 -14.76
CA SER A 62 -12.31 -0.12 -14.76
C SER A 62 -12.87 1.05 -13.93
N SER A 63 -14.19 1.14 -13.77
CA SER A 63 -14.86 2.17 -12.96
C SER A 63 -14.89 1.81 -11.47
N GLY A 64 -15.10 0.52 -11.15
CA GLY A 64 -15.16 0.05 -9.76
C GLY A 64 -13.80 -0.18 -9.11
N ILE A 65 -12.87 -0.85 -9.80
CA ILE A 65 -11.56 -1.25 -9.25
C ILE A 65 -10.38 -0.46 -9.81
N GLY A 66 -10.61 0.42 -10.78
CA GLY A 66 -9.55 1.14 -11.49
C GLY A 66 -8.59 1.92 -10.59
N THR A 67 -9.08 2.52 -9.51
CA THR A 67 -8.21 3.24 -8.54
C THR A 67 -7.32 2.29 -7.76
N MET A 68 -7.87 1.17 -7.25
CA MET A 68 -7.08 0.18 -6.51
C MET A 68 -6.03 -0.47 -7.41
N HIS A 69 -6.44 -0.85 -8.64
CA HIS A 69 -5.54 -1.39 -9.65
C HIS A 69 -4.41 -0.42 -10.01
N ARG A 70 -4.73 0.85 -10.29
CA ARG A 70 -3.72 1.89 -10.59
C ARG A 70 -2.75 2.12 -9.44
N ASN A 71 -3.26 2.22 -8.22
CA ASN A 71 -2.43 2.44 -7.04
C ASN A 71 -1.51 1.25 -6.79
N GLU A 72 -2.02 0.04 -6.98
CA GLU A 72 -1.23 -1.17 -6.77
C GLU A 72 -0.14 -1.34 -7.83
N ARG A 73 -0.41 -0.94 -9.09
CA ARG A 73 0.65 -0.89 -10.13
C ARG A 73 1.74 0.12 -9.79
N LYS A 74 1.39 1.29 -9.26
CA LYS A 74 2.38 2.26 -8.75
C LYS A 74 3.19 1.68 -7.59
N ASN A 75 2.55 0.96 -6.66
CA ASN A 75 3.24 0.30 -5.55
C ASN A 75 4.23 -0.75 -6.06
N TYR A 76 3.84 -1.54 -7.05
CA TYR A 76 4.70 -2.52 -7.68
C TYR A 76 5.95 -1.87 -8.29
N LEU A 77 5.80 -0.77 -9.03
CA LEU A 77 6.90 0.00 -9.59
C LEU A 77 7.84 0.56 -8.51
N LYS A 78 7.28 1.06 -7.41
CA LYS A 78 8.07 1.58 -6.27
C LYS A 78 8.89 0.48 -5.61
N ALA A 79 8.31 -0.71 -5.39
CA ALA A 79 9.03 -1.85 -4.84
C ALA A 79 10.12 -2.36 -5.82
N ALA A 80 9.79 -2.43 -7.11
CA ALA A 80 10.71 -2.88 -8.16
C ALA A 80 11.93 -1.96 -8.33
N LYS A 81 11.81 -0.67 -7.98
CA LYS A 81 12.93 0.28 -7.99
C LYS A 81 14.06 -0.12 -7.05
N ARG A 82 13.78 -0.87 -5.98
CA ARG A 82 14.77 -1.24 -4.97
C ARG A 82 15.41 -2.59 -5.24
N SER A 83 14.61 -3.66 -5.35
CA SER A 83 15.09 -4.97 -5.77
C SER A 83 13.94 -5.94 -6.03
N TRP A 84 14.22 -7.04 -6.74
CA TRP A 84 13.29 -8.16 -6.89
C TRP A 84 12.90 -8.79 -5.54
N LEU A 85 13.83 -8.87 -4.58
CA LEU A 85 13.57 -9.46 -3.26
C LEU A 85 12.58 -8.61 -2.45
N GLU A 86 12.67 -7.29 -2.54
CA GLU A 86 11.70 -6.39 -1.89
C GLU A 86 10.30 -6.50 -2.51
N VAL A 87 10.21 -6.68 -3.83
CA VAL A 87 8.93 -7.00 -4.47
C VAL A 87 8.40 -8.33 -3.93
N LYS A 88 9.23 -9.37 -3.85
CA LYS A 88 8.79 -10.68 -3.34
C LYS A 88 8.27 -10.58 -1.91
N LEU A 89 9.00 -9.88 -1.04
CA LEU A 89 8.60 -9.64 0.34
C LEU A 89 7.30 -8.84 0.46
N ALA A 90 7.10 -7.82 -0.38
CA ALA A 90 5.90 -6.98 -0.33
C ALA A 90 4.63 -7.69 -0.82
N TYR A 91 4.77 -8.69 -1.69
CA TYR A 91 3.66 -9.37 -2.35
C TYR A 91 3.40 -10.80 -1.83
N ASP A 92 4.24 -11.33 -0.94
CA ASP A 92 3.94 -12.55 -0.18
C ASP A 92 3.09 -12.18 1.06
N ILE A 93 1.77 -12.30 0.91
CA ILE A 93 0.77 -11.75 1.85
C ILE A 93 0.64 -12.58 3.14
N GLY A 94 1.13 -13.82 3.14
CA GLY A 94 1.15 -14.69 4.32
C GLY A 94 1.94 -15.98 4.09
N SER A 95 2.17 -16.76 5.16
CA SER A 95 2.98 -17.98 5.11
C SER A 95 2.44 -19.05 4.16
N GLU A 96 1.12 -19.09 3.96
CA GLU A 96 0.45 -20.00 3.02
C GLU A 96 -0.03 -19.30 1.74
N GLU A 97 0.07 -17.96 1.68
CA GLU A 97 -0.44 -17.13 0.59
C GLU A 97 0.71 -16.48 -0.19
N THR A 98 1.69 -17.30 -0.60
CA THR A 98 2.86 -16.85 -1.36
C THR A 98 2.56 -16.74 -2.85
N VAL A 99 3.16 -15.75 -3.50
CA VAL A 99 3.09 -15.59 -4.95
C VAL A 99 4.05 -16.58 -5.62
N PRO A 100 3.60 -17.44 -6.55
CA PRO A 100 4.45 -18.49 -7.10
C PRO A 100 5.65 -17.96 -7.90
N PHE A 101 5.47 -16.85 -8.62
CA PHE A 101 6.52 -16.17 -9.38
C PHE A 101 6.17 -14.69 -9.60
N LEU A 102 7.19 -13.88 -9.87
CA LEU A 102 7.03 -12.47 -10.20
C LEU A 102 7.36 -12.22 -11.66
N VAL A 103 6.67 -11.27 -12.27
CA VAL A 103 6.98 -10.78 -13.61
C VAL A 103 7.14 -9.26 -13.62
N PRO A 104 8.05 -8.69 -14.44
CA PRO A 104 8.11 -7.25 -14.64
C PRO A 104 6.74 -6.71 -15.07
N LEU A 105 6.38 -5.53 -14.57
CA LEU A 105 5.09 -4.91 -14.85
C LEU A 105 4.93 -4.69 -16.36
N ARG A 106 3.87 -5.27 -16.95
CA ARG A 106 3.62 -5.17 -18.39
C ARG A 106 2.82 -3.91 -18.72
N GLY A 107 3.15 -3.30 -19.87
CA GLY A 107 2.43 -2.14 -20.39
C GLY A 107 2.47 -0.91 -19.49
N ALA A 108 3.48 -0.77 -18.64
CA ALA A 108 3.68 0.43 -17.84
C ALA A 108 3.93 1.62 -18.77
N THR A 109 3.16 2.70 -18.59
CA THR A 109 3.33 3.92 -19.40
C THR A 109 4.41 4.81 -18.79
N GLU A 110 5.07 5.64 -19.61
CA GLU A 110 6.05 6.62 -19.11
C GLU A 110 5.45 7.54 -18.03
N LYS A 111 4.20 7.94 -18.24
CA LYS A 111 3.45 8.74 -17.26
C LYS A 111 3.32 8.00 -15.93
N GLU A 112 2.96 6.72 -15.96
CA GLU A 112 2.79 5.91 -14.76
C GLU A 112 4.11 5.73 -13.99
N ILE A 113 5.20 5.51 -14.71
CA ILE A 113 6.56 5.42 -14.12
C ILE A 113 6.96 6.75 -13.49
N THR A 114 6.74 7.87 -14.19
CA THR A 114 7.02 9.22 -13.70
C THR A 114 6.19 9.54 -12.46
N ASP A 115 4.87 9.32 -12.51
CA ASP A 115 3.96 9.53 -11.38
C ASP A 115 4.40 8.70 -10.16
N ALA A 116 4.73 7.41 -10.36
CA ALA A 116 5.20 6.55 -9.28
C ALA A 116 6.53 7.05 -8.69
N GLY A 117 7.43 7.58 -9.51
CA GLY A 117 8.70 8.17 -9.11
C GLY A 117 8.54 9.48 -8.31
N LEU A 118 7.60 10.34 -8.70
CA LEU A 118 7.27 11.57 -7.98
C LEU A 118 6.66 11.27 -6.61
N ASP A 119 5.63 10.42 -6.57
CA ASP A 119 4.98 10.00 -5.32
C ASP A 119 6.00 9.39 -4.34
N TRP A 120 6.96 8.62 -4.86
CA TRP A 120 8.04 8.03 -4.07
C TRP A 120 9.01 9.09 -3.53
N SER A 121 9.38 10.06 -4.36
CA SER A 121 10.30 11.13 -3.97
C SER A 121 9.68 12.03 -2.91
N GLU A 122 8.39 12.33 -3.02
CA GLU A 122 7.62 13.05 -1.99
C GLU A 122 7.62 12.29 -0.66
N TRP A 123 7.39 10.98 -0.69
CA TRP A 123 7.42 10.16 0.52
C TRP A 123 8.82 10.11 1.16
N LEU A 124 9.87 9.98 0.36
CA LEU A 124 11.24 10.07 0.87
C LEU A 124 11.55 11.46 1.47
N ALA A 125 11.04 12.54 0.88
CA ALA A 125 11.16 13.88 1.44
C ALA A 125 10.44 14.00 2.79
N MET A 126 9.33 13.29 3.00
CA MET A 126 8.69 13.17 4.32
C MET A 126 9.57 12.40 5.32
N GLN A 127 10.30 11.37 4.90
CA GLN A 127 11.23 10.65 5.77
C GLN A 127 12.48 11.48 6.16
N ASP A 128 12.78 12.55 5.41
CA ASP A 128 13.86 13.50 5.71
C ASP A 128 13.43 14.62 6.68
N TRP A 129 12.26 14.50 7.33
CA TRP A 129 11.73 15.44 8.36
C TRP A 129 12.67 15.75 9.52
N ILE A 130 13.79 15.03 9.64
CA ILE A 130 14.83 15.22 10.66
C ILE A 130 15.79 16.40 10.32
N LEU A 131 15.70 17.00 9.11
CA LEU A 131 16.60 18.09 8.67
C LEU A 131 15.97 19.50 8.59
N GLY A 132 14.73 19.69 9.07
CA GLY A 132 14.08 21.02 9.06
C GLY A 132 13.31 21.35 7.76
N PRO A 133 12.92 22.62 7.53
CA PRO A 133 11.71 23.05 6.80
C PRO A 133 11.74 22.81 5.29
N ARG A 134 11.68 21.54 4.85
CA ARG A 134 11.46 21.13 3.45
C ARG A 134 10.09 20.46 3.28
N ARG A 135 9.02 21.18 3.63
CA ARG A 135 7.66 20.79 3.20
C ARG A 135 7.54 20.94 1.67
N PRO A 136 6.80 20.08 0.98
CA PRO A 136 6.46 20.30 -0.42
C PRO A 136 5.68 21.61 -0.61
N HIS A 137 6.09 22.44 -1.58
CA HIS A 137 5.46 23.73 -1.86
C HIS A 137 4.00 23.65 -2.33
N SER A 138 3.51 22.47 -2.71
CA SER A 138 2.09 22.20 -3.01
C SER A 138 1.17 22.34 -1.79
N LEU A 139 1.75 22.42 -0.58
CA LEU A 139 1.03 22.56 0.70
C LEU A 139 1.12 23.98 1.29
N ASP A 140 1.80 24.91 0.61
CA ASP A 140 2.00 26.28 1.08
C ASP A 140 0.83 27.18 0.64
N VAL A 141 -0.27 27.16 1.40
CA VAL A 141 -1.35 28.15 1.26
C VAL A 141 -1.00 29.43 2.02
N HIS A 142 -0.57 30.45 1.26
CA HIS A 142 -0.59 31.89 1.59
C HIS A 142 0.47 32.44 2.58
N GLY A 143 1.19 33.46 2.11
CA GLY A 143 1.79 34.50 2.96
C GLY A 143 3.31 34.61 2.83
N VAL A 144 3.80 35.60 2.08
CA VAL A 144 4.00 36.98 2.59
C VAL A 144 4.52 37.82 1.42
N GLU A 145 3.63 38.71 0.98
CA GLU A 145 3.88 39.95 0.25
C GLU A 145 5.05 40.73 0.88
N ARG A 146 6.08 41.11 0.10
CA ARG A 146 6.98 42.21 0.48
C ARG A 146 7.29 43.12 -0.71
N MET A 147 6.90 44.38 -0.50
CA MET A 147 6.98 45.57 -1.35
C MET A 147 8.40 45.92 -1.84
N PRO A 148 8.53 46.65 -2.96
CA PRO A 148 9.79 47.22 -3.42
C PRO A 148 10.13 48.54 -2.68
N ARG A 149 11.43 48.86 -2.66
CA ARG A 149 12.08 49.91 -1.86
C ARG A 149 11.72 51.34 -2.27
#